data_AF-D1PKB5-F1
#
_entry.id   AF-D1PKB5-F1
#
_cell.length_a   1.000
_cell.length_b   1.000
_cell.length_c   1.000
_cell.angle_alpha   90.00
_cell.angle_beta   90.00
_cell.angle_gamma   90.00
#
_symmetry.space_group_name_H-M   'P 1'
#
loop_
_entity.id
_entity.type
_entity.pdbx_description
1 polymer ?
#
loop_
_entity_poly.entity_id
_entity_poly.type
_entity_poly.pdbx_seq_one_letter_code
_entity_poly.pdbx_strand_id
1 'polypeptide(L)'
;MGFNLNKAKAAKEEILKSFTPLELNEGNVQAIFKRCLITEQTTDTIGTSIMDVELGLLKEHVPVLFDKKKIVQDKRAIQYLYGQLLNRHQGKSSISLNEVFQTYNGETWTKSNGVVLIFLHLGSATTSIMPFDCQTKVAPLPFLYPATLSPKDPAFPAWWEAHKSEWEA
;
A
#
# COMPACT_ATOMS: atom_id res chain seq x y z
N MET A 1 32.43 -21.17 -15.35
CA MET A 1 31.22 -20.64 -16.02
C MET A 1 30.95 -19.27 -15.43
N GLY A 2 31.09 -18.20 -16.23
CA GLY A 2 30.92 -16.82 -15.75
C GLY A 2 29.44 -16.43 -15.74
N PHE A 3 28.93 -15.99 -14.58
CA PHE A 3 27.62 -15.36 -14.48
C PHE A 3 27.65 -14.03 -15.24
N ASN A 4 26.90 -13.95 -16.34
CA ASN A 4 26.87 -12.76 -17.17
C ASN A 4 25.92 -11.72 -16.56
N LEU A 5 26.49 -10.82 -15.74
CA LEU A 5 25.81 -9.73 -15.04
C LEU A 5 24.95 -8.85 -15.98
N ASN A 6 25.28 -8.80 -17.27
CA ASN A 6 24.54 -8.00 -18.26
C ASN A 6 23.17 -8.62 -18.63
N LYS A 7 23.03 -9.96 -18.58
CA LYS A 7 21.74 -10.63 -18.80
C LYS A 7 20.78 -10.43 -17.62
N ALA A 8 21.30 -10.44 -16.39
CA ALA A 8 20.50 -10.18 -15.20
C ALA A 8 20.01 -8.72 -15.14
N LYS A 9 20.85 -7.76 -15.58
CA LYS A 9 20.46 -6.35 -15.68
C LYS A 9 19.42 -6.11 -16.79
N ALA A 10 19.58 -6.72 -17.95
CA ALA A 10 18.61 -6.62 -19.06
C ALA A 10 17.26 -7.28 -18.72
N ALA A 11 17.26 -8.43 -18.03
CA ALA A 11 16.03 -9.03 -17.51
C ALA A 11 15.33 -8.10 -16.51
N LYS A 12 16.09 -7.45 -15.61
CA LYS A 12 15.56 -6.45 -14.68
C LYS A 12 14.94 -5.23 -15.39
N GLU A 13 15.53 -4.81 -16.52
CA GLU A 13 15.03 -3.69 -17.36
C GLU A 13 13.81 -4.08 -18.23
N GLU A 14 13.65 -5.34 -18.63
CA GLU A 14 12.42 -5.80 -19.31
C GLU A 14 11.26 -6.15 -18.36
N ILE A 15 11.54 -6.61 -17.14
CA ILE A 15 10.54 -6.83 -16.05
C ILE A 15 9.82 -5.51 -15.68
N LEU A 16 10.46 -4.36 -15.92
CA LEU A 16 9.96 -3.02 -15.59
C LEU A 16 8.80 -2.50 -16.48
N LYS A 17 8.25 -3.30 -17.41
CA LYS A 17 7.19 -2.85 -18.34
C LYS A 17 5.74 -3.07 -17.87
N SER A 18 5.47 -3.89 -16.87
CA SER A 18 4.08 -4.18 -16.42
C SER A 18 3.78 -3.77 -14.97
N PHE A 19 4.69 -3.96 -14.02
CA PHE A 19 4.54 -3.51 -12.63
C PHE A 19 5.91 -3.39 -11.93
N THR A 20 6.10 -2.37 -11.08
CA THR A 20 7.31 -2.22 -10.26
C THR A 20 6.96 -2.39 -8.78
N PRO A 21 7.42 -3.47 -8.13
CA PRO A 21 7.25 -3.67 -6.69
C PRO A 21 7.84 -2.51 -5.88
N LEU A 22 7.04 -1.96 -4.96
CA LEU A 22 7.42 -0.85 -4.11
C LEU A 22 7.64 -1.34 -2.68
N GLU A 23 8.61 -0.75 -1.98
CA GLU A 23 8.78 -0.92 -0.53
C GLU A 23 7.78 -0.02 0.22
N LEU A 24 7.20 -0.53 1.31
CA LEU A 24 6.43 0.30 2.23
C LEU A 24 7.35 1.26 3.00
N ASN A 25 7.38 2.51 2.55
CA ASN A 25 8.09 3.61 3.18
C ASN A 25 7.36 4.94 2.94
N GLU A 26 7.75 6.00 3.66
CA GLU A 26 7.08 7.31 3.58
C GLU A 26 7.08 7.90 2.17
N GLY A 27 8.21 7.80 1.46
CA GLY A 27 8.38 8.39 0.13
C GLY A 27 7.44 7.78 -0.91
N ASN A 28 7.32 6.46 -0.94
CA ASN A 28 6.43 5.75 -1.86
C ASN A 28 4.96 6.05 -1.57
N VAL A 29 4.55 6.02 -0.30
CA VAL A 29 3.18 6.36 0.12
C VAL A 29 2.82 7.79 -0.27
N GLN A 30 3.69 8.75 0.04
CA GLN A 30 3.46 10.16 -0.29
C GLN A 30 3.42 10.41 -1.79
N ALA A 31 4.28 9.74 -2.57
CA ALA A 31 4.31 9.87 -4.02
C ALA A 31 3.01 9.38 -4.67
N ILE A 32 2.50 8.20 -4.25
CA ILE A 32 1.22 7.67 -4.72
C ILE A 32 0.07 8.59 -4.31
N PHE A 33 0.04 9.02 -3.04
CA PHE A 33 -0.98 9.93 -2.53
C PHE A 33 -1.09 11.20 -3.37
N LYS A 34 0.04 11.92 -3.54
CA LYS A 34 0.08 13.15 -4.33
C LYS A 34 -0.34 12.93 -5.78
N ARG A 35 0.10 11.82 -6.39
CA ARG A 35 -0.29 11.46 -7.76
C ARG A 35 -1.80 11.30 -7.88
N CYS A 36 -2.44 10.64 -6.92
CA CYS A 36 -3.87 10.33 -6.94
C CYS A 36 -4.80 11.49 -6.58
N LEU A 37 -4.30 12.62 -6.06
CA LEU A 37 -5.15 13.76 -5.73
C LEU A 37 -5.86 14.34 -6.97
N ILE A 38 -7.01 14.94 -6.71
CA ILE A 38 -7.78 15.67 -7.71
C ILE A 38 -6.97 16.85 -8.28
N THR A 39 -7.29 17.21 -9.51
CA THR A 39 -6.75 18.36 -10.24
C THR A 39 -7.91 19.07 -10.95
N GLU A 40 -7.65 20.23 -11.55
CA GLU A 40 -8.66 20.94 -12.35
C GLU A 40 -9.21 20.09 -13.52
N GLN A 41 -8.45 19.08 -13.97
CA GLN A 41 -8.84 18.18 -15.06
C GLN A 41 -9.59 16.93 -14.57
N THR A 42 -9.81 16.76 -13.27
CA THR A 42 -10.46 15.57 -12.72
C THR A 42 -11.97 15.60 -13.02
N THR A 43 -12.46 14.55 -13.68
CA THR A 43 -13.87 14.42 -14.09
C THR A 43 -14.69 13.46 -13.24
N ASP A 44 -14.04 12.56 -12.49
CA ASP A 44 -14.69 11.60 -11.59
C ASP A 44 -13.82 11.41 -10.32
N THR A 45 -14.46 11.33 -9.16
CA THR A 45 -13.79 11.35 -7.86
C THR A 45 -14.15 10.14 -7.00
N ILE A 46 -13.23 9.78 -6.11
CA ILE A 46 -13.48 8.89 -4.97
C ILE A 46 -13.25 9.68 -3.70
N GLY A 47 -14.29 9.80 -2.89
CA GLY A 47 -14.16 10.29 -1.52
C GLY A 47 -13.78 9.16 -0.58
N THR A 48 -12.91 9.45 0.38
CA THR A 48 -12.52 8.50 1.42
C THR A 48 -12.93 9.02 2.78
N SER A 49 -13.39 8.11 3.63
CA SER A 49 -13.69 8.39 5.02
C SER A 49 -13.05 7.33 5.89
N ILE A 50 -12.26 7.80 6.83
CA ILE A 50 -11.62 7.02 7.89
C ILE A 50 -11.97 7.80 9.14
N MET A 51 -12.21 7.10 10.25
CA MET A 51 -12.58 7.74 11.51
C MET A 51 -11.34 8.34 12.18
N ASP A 52 -10.73 9.31 11.52
CA ASP A 52 -9.50 10.02 11.86
C ASP A 52 -9.58 10.74 13.22
N VAL A 53 -10.71 11.40 13.50
CA VAL A 53 -10.95 12.09 14.78
C VAL A 53 -11.10 11.10 15.93
N GLU A 54 -11.87 10.03 15.74
CA GLU A 54 -12.11 8.99 16.74
C GLU A 54 -10.87 8.16 17.07
N LEU A 55 -9.90 8.18 16.16
CA LEU A 55 -8.58 7.57 16.30
C LEU A 55 -7.53 8.55 16.86
N GLY A 56 -7.88 9.83 17.06
CA GLY A 56 -6.97 10.87 17.55
C GLY A 56 -5.90 11.30 16.54
N LEU A 57 -6.10 11.01 15.25
CA LEU A 57 -5.17 11.39 14.17
C LEU A 57 -5.36 12.85 13.75
N LEU A 58 -6.60 13.35 13.78
CA LEU A 58 -6.96 14.73 13.46
C LEU A 58 -7.89 15.32 14.53
N LYS A 59 -7.96 16.65 14.56
CA LYS A 59 -8.91 17.38 15.42
C LYS A 59 -10.31 17.47 14.80
N GLU A 60 -10.39 17.41 13.48
CA GLU A 60 -11.61 17.51 12.69
C GLU A 60 -11.54 16.51 11.53
N HIS A 61 -12.71 16.03 11.08
CA HIS A 61 -12.79 15.09 9.97
C HIS A 61 -12.43 15.83 8.68
N VAL A 62 -11.43 15.33 7.97
CA VAL A 62 -11.03 15.91 6.68
C VAL A 62 -11.20 14.85 5.60
N PRO A 63 -12.27 14.92 4.78
CA PRO A 63 -12.43 13.99 3.67
C PRO A 63 -11.33 14.23 2.64
N VAL A 64 -10.69 13.15 2.18
CA VAL A 64 -9.77 13.22 1.04
C VAL A 64 -10.49 12.77 -0.21
N LEU A 65 -10.48 13.65 -1.22
CA LEU A 65 -10.96 13.37 -2.56
C LEU A 65 -9.79 12.98 -3.46
N PHE A 66 -9.94 11.87 -4.16
CA PHE A 66 -8.98 11.39 -5.16
C PHE A 66 -9.59 11.41 -6.56
N ASP A 67 -8.73 11.53 -7.56
CA ASP A 67 -9.05 11.24 -8.95
C ASP A 67 -9.24 9.73 -9.12
N LYS A 68 -10.45 9.32 -9.49
CA LYS A 68 -10.81 7.89 -9.59
C LYS A 68 -9.96 7.15 -10.61
N LYS A 69 -9.65 7.77 -11.74
CA LYS A 69 -8.85 7.14 -12.80
C LYS A 69 -7.45 6.83 -12.29
N LYS A 70 -6.85 7.77 -11.55
CA LYS A 70 -5.52 7.60 -10.97
C LYS A 70 -5.51 6.54 -9.87
N ILE A 71 -6.53 6.50 -9.01
CA ILE A 71 -6.69 5.42 -8.01
C ILE A 71 -6.77 4.05 -8.68
N VAL A 72 -7.53 3.92 -9.78
CA VAL A 72 -7.62 2.66 -10.53
C VAL A 72 -6.27 2.25 -11.11
N GLN A 73 -5.50 3.22 -11.65
CA GLN A 73 -4.16 2.97 -12.19
C GLN A 73 -3.17 2.55 -11.10
N ASP A 74 -3.24 3.14 -9.91
CA ASP A 74 -2.34 2.88 -8.78
C ASP A 74 -2.82 1.78 -7.82
N LYS A 75 -4.00 1.21 -8.06
CA LYS A 75 -4.66 0.25 -7.16
C LYS A 75 -3.73 -0.90 -6.76
N ARG A 76 -3.02 -1.49 -7.74
CA ARG A 76 -2.08 -2.59 -7.47
C ARG A 76 -0.90 -2.16 -6.61
N ALA A 77 -0.34 -0.98 -6.86
CA ALA A 77 0.77 -0.47 -6.07
C ALA A 77 0.34 -0.25 -4.61
N ILE A 78 -0.83 0.34 -4.40
CA ILE A 78 -1.40 0.55 -3.06
C ILE A 78 -1.61 -0.80 -2.35
N GLN A 79 -2.16 -1.78 -3.05
CA GLN A 79 -2.41 -3.12 -2.51
C GLN A 79 -1.11 -3.86 -2.17
N TYR A 80 -0.10 -3.72 -3.02
CA TYR A 80 1.24 -4.24 -2.76
C TYR A 80 1.88 -3.63 -1.51
N LEU A 81 1.66 -2.33 -1.25
CA LEU A 81 2.11 -1.71 0.00
C LEU A 81 1.37 -2.28 1.21
N TYR A 82 0.05 -2.48 1.12
CA TYR A 82 -0.75 -3.10 2.19
C TYR A 82 -0.34 -4.55 2.48
N GLY A 83 0.09 -5.31 1.46
CA GLY A 83 0.58 -6.68 1.60
C GLY A 83 1.86 -6.79 2.45
N GLN A 84 2.59 -5.68 2.66
CA GLN A 84 3.79 -5.64 3.49
C GLN A 84 3.51 -5.41 4.99
N LEU A 85 2.25 -5.21 5.38
CA LEU A 85 1.90 -5.08 6.80
C LEU A 85 2.02 -6.42 7.52
N LEU A 86 2.48 -6.38 8.78
CA LEU A 86 2.60 -7.58 9.62
C LEU A 86 1.30 -8.37 9.71
N ASN A 87 0.17 -7.69 9.84
CA ASN A 87 -1.15 -8.32 9.94
C ASN A 87 -1.48 -9.20 8.72
N ARG A 88 -1.01 -8.83 7.52
CA ARG A 88 -1.23 -9.62 6.31
C ARG A 88 -0.46 -10.93 6.34
N HIS A 89 0.80 -10.88 6.79
CA HIS A 89 1.64 -12.07 6.96
C HIS A 89 1.17 -12.97 8.11
N GLN A 90 0.49 -12.40 9.11
CA GLN A 90 -0.17 -13.16 10.19
C GLN A 90 -1.55 -13.72 9.81
N GLY A 91 -2.06 -13.45 8.59
CA GLY A 91 -3.39 -13.88 8.17
C GLY A 91 -4.54 -13.22 8.94
N LYS A 92 -4.30 -12.06 9.58
CA LYS A 92 -5.34 -11.34 10.33
C LYS A 92 -6.36 -10.70 9.38
N SER A 93 -7.62 -10.74 9.78
CA SER A 93 -8.75 -10.13 9.07
C SER A 93 -9.04 -8.69 9.48
N SER A 94 -8.29 -8.16 10.44
CA SER A 94 -8.44 -6.80 10.96
C SER A 94 -7.11 -6.23 11.44
N ILE A 95 -7.09 -4.91 11.63
CA ILE A 95 -5.91 -4.17 12.08
C ILE A 95 -6.31 -3.03 13.01
N SER A 96 -5.57 -2.87 14.10
CA SER A 96 -5.63 -1.68 14.94
C SER A 96 -4.72 -0.57 14.38
N LEU A 97 -4.95 0.68 14.77
CA LEU A 97 -4.14 1.79 14.27
C LEU A 97 -2.63 1.61 14.52
N ASN A 98 -2.26 1.13 15.72
CA ASN A 98 -0.85 0.94 16.10
C ASN A 98 -0.17 -0.14 15.25
N GLU A 99 -0.91 -1.15 14.81
CA GLU A 99 -0.38 -2.22 13.96
C GLU A 99 -0.11 -1.75 12.52
N VAL A 100 -0.77 -0.68 12.05
CA VAL A 100 -0.54 -0.10 10.70
C VAL A 100 0.90 0.37 10.53
N PHE A 101 1.59 0.70 11.63
CA PHE A 101 2.98 1.15 11.63
C PHE A 101 3.99 0.02 11.39
N GLN A 102 3.56 -1.25 11.49
CA GLN A 102 4.48 -2.40 11.50
C GLN A 102 4.52 -3.12 10.14
N THR A 103 5.71 -3.23 9.57
CA THR A 103 5.98 -4.14 8.45
C THR A 103 6.12 -5.58 8.93
N TYR A 104 6.01 -6.53 8.01
CA TYR A 104 6.06 -7.97 8.32
C TYR A 104 7.34 -8.47 8.96
N ASN A 105 8.45 -7.74 8.80
CA ASN A 105 9.71 -8.01 9.47
C ASN A 105 9.77 -7.44 10.91
N GLY A 106 8.68 -6.85 11.42
CA GLY A 106 8.60 -6.27 12.75
C GLY A 106 9.19 -4.87 12.87
N GLU A 107 9.52 -4.22 11.75
CA GLU A 107 10.03 -2.85 11.74
C GLU A 107 8.90 -1.81 11.67
N THR A 108 9.20 -0.61 12.16
CA THR A 108 8.32 0.54 12.06
C THR A 108 8.66 1.36 10.82
N TRP A 109 7.80 1.36 9.80
CA TRP A 109 8.11 1.97 8.49
C TRP A 109 7.94 3.49 8.43
N THR A 110 7.27 4.07 9.43
CA THR A 110 7.12 5.52 9.61
C THR A 110 6.89 5.85 11.09
N LYS A 111 7.26 7.05 11.53
CA LYS A 111 6.85 7.59 12.83
C LYS A 111 5.82 8.71 12.70
N SER A 112 5.37 9.00 11.47
CA SER A 112 4.49 10.12 11.17
C SER A 112 3.04 9.67 11.10
N ASN A 113 2.22 10.14 12.04
CA ASN A 113 0.77 9.96 12.00
C ASN A 113 0.16 10.50 10.70
N GLY A 114 0.71 11.60 10.17
CA GLY A 114 0.25 12.16 8.89
C GLY A 114 0.51 11.22 7.71
N VAL A 115 1.66 10.53 7.70
CA VAL A 115 1.98 9.53 6.66
C VAL A 115 1.08 8.29 6.79
N VAL A 116 0.81 7.84 8.02
CA VAL A 116 -0.16 6.76 8.25
C VAL A 116 -1.56 7.15 7.80
N LEU A 117 -2.00 8.37 8.11
CA LEU A 117 -3.32 8.86 7.71
C LEU A 117 -3.49 8.82 6.19
N ILE A 118 -2.53 9.36 5.42
CA ILE A 118 -2.61 9.31 3.94
C ILE A 118 -2.56 7.87 3.41
N PHE A 119 -1.81 6.96 4.07
CA PHE A 119 -1.77 5.55 3.70
C PHE A 119 -3.13 4.87 3.91
N LEU A 120 -3.78 5.16 5.04
CA LEU A 120 -5.15 4.71 5.33
C LEU A 120 -6.14 5.23 4.27
N HIS A 121 -6.00 6.48 3.81
CA HIS A 121 -6.89 7.04 2.78
C HIS A 121 -6.71 6.32 1.44
N LEU A 122 -5.47 6.04 1.04
CA LEU A 122 -5.19 5.23 -0.14
C LEU A 122 -5.80 3.82 -0.04
N GLY A 123 -5.68 3.20 1.14
CA GLY A 123 -6.29 1.89 1.40
C GLY A 123 -7.80 1.92 1.30
N SER A 124 -8.45 2.93 1.89
CA SER A 124 -9.89 3.13 1.82
C SER A 124 -10.37 3.29 0.37
N ALA A 125 -9.69 4.13 -0.42
CA ALA A 125 -10.01 4.36 -1.83
C ALA A 125 -9.90 3.10 -2.71
N THR A 126 -9.07 2.14 -2.29
CA THR A 126 -8.81 0.88 -3.02
C THR A 126 -9.48 -0.33 -2.38
N THR A 127 -10.31 -0.13 -1.35
CA THR A 127 -10.92 -1.19 -0.54
C THR A 127 -9.91 -2.18 0.07
N SER A 128 -8.66 -1.72 0.29
CA SER A 128 -7.60 -2.50 0.96
C SER A 128 -7.77 -2.54 2.48
N ILE A 129 -8.50 -1.56 3.01
CA ILE A 129 -8.93 -1.44 4.41
C ILE A 129 -10.33 -0.80 4.44
N MET A 130 -11.18 -1.24 5.36
CA MET A 130 -12.48 -0.60 5.61
C MET A 130 -12.32 0.50 6.68
N PRO A 131 -13.32 1.39 6.88
CA PRO A 131 -13.28 2.29 8.03
C PRO A 131 -13.08 1.51 9.33
N PHE A 132 -12.40 2.14 10.29
CA PHE A 132 -12.30 1.59 11.64
C PHE A 132 -13.70 1.46 12.24
N ASP A 133 -13.86 0.60 13.24
CA ASP A 133 -15.07 0.51 14.05
C ASP A 133 -14.92 1.40 15.30
N CYS A 134 -15.98 2.15 15.63
CA CYS A 134 -15.87 3.26 16.59
C CYS A 134 -15.72 2.77 18.03
N GLN A 135 -16.19 1.55 18.30
CA GLN A 135 -16.15 0.91 19.62
C GLN A 135 -14.84 0.15 19.82
N THR A 136 -14.49 -0.69 18.86
CA THR A 136 -13.36 -1.62 18.94
C THR A 136 -12.04 -1.00 18.47
N LYS A 137 -12.10 0.11 17.73
CA LYS A 137 -10.93 0.81 17.16
C LYS A 137 -10.07 -0.07 16.25
N VAL A 138 -10.66 -1.09 15.64
CA VAL A 138 -10.03 -1.92 14.60
C VAL A 138 -10.74 -1.71 13.27
N ALA A 139 -9.99 -1.84 12.18
CA ALA A 139 -10.52 -1.79 10.83
C ALA A 139 -10.47 -3.19 10.20
N PRO A 140 -11.55 -3.63 9.52
CA PRO A 140 -11.50 -4.81 8.68
C PRO A 140 -10.46 -4.66 7.56
N LEU A 141 -9.75 -5.75 7.31
CA LEU A 141 -8.78 -5.91 6.23
C LEU A 141 -9.32 -6.94 5.22
N PRO A 142 -10.02 -6.53 4.16
CA PRO A 142 -10.56 -7.45 3.17
C PRO A 142 -9.47 -8.40 2.64
N PHE A 143 -9.74 -9.70 2.57
CA PHE A 143 -8.79 -10.75 2.15
C PHE A 143 -8.52 -10.79 0.64
N LEU A 144 -8.62 -9.65 -0.03
CA LEU A 144 -8.56 -9.62 -1.48
C LEU A 144 -7.13 -9.78 -2.04
N TYR A 145 -6.09 -9.64 -1.21
CA TYR A 145 -4.69 -9.60 -1.67
C TYR A 145 -3.72 -10.36 -0.75
N PRO A 146 -2.76 -11.10 -1.31
CA PRO A 146 -1.79 -11.89 -0.55
C PRO A 146 -0.77 -11.02 0.18
N ALA A 147 -0.07 -11.64 1.12
CA ALA A 147 1.13 -11.07 1.73
C ALA A 147 2.21 -10.82 0.66
N THR A 148 2.91 -9.69 0.75
CA THR A 148 3.95 -9.30 -0.22
C THR A 148 5.26 -8.99 0.47
N LEU A 149 6.38 -9.19 -0.23
CA LEU A 149 7.71 -8.85 0.28
C LEU A 149 8.20 -7.49 -0.23
N SER A 150 8.99 -6.80 0.58
CA SER A 150 9.74 -5.63 0.12
C SER A 150 10.73 -6.04 -0.97
N PRO A 151 10.96 -5.23 -2.03
CA PRO A 151 12.01 -5.49 -3.02
C PRO A 151 13.44 -5.51 -2.43
N LYS A 152 13.61 -5.06 -1.18
CA LYS A 152 14.89 -5.14 -0.44
C LYS A 152 15.02 -6.40 0.42
N ASP A 153 13.98 -7.21 0.53
CA ASP A 153 14.00 -8.45 1.31
C ASP A 153 14.93 -9.48 0.64
N PRO A 154 15.83 -10.15 1.38
CA PRO A 154 16.68 -11.20 0.82
C PRO A 154 15.91 -12.35 0.15
N ALA A 155 14.69 -12.65 0.61
CA ALA A 155 13.82 -13.67 0.02
C ALA A 155 13.00 -13.15 -1.17
N PHE A 156 12.99 -11.83 -1.43
CA PHE A 156 12.22 -11.22 -2.51
C PHE A 156 12.48 -11.83 -3.88
N PRO A 157 13.72 -12.12 -4.33
CA PRO A 157 13.93 -12.67 -5.67
C PRO A 157 13.24 -14.02 -5.89
N ALA A 158 13.32 -14.91 -4.90
CA ALA A 158 12.67 -16.23 -4.98
C ALA A 158 11.15 -16.12 -4.89
N TRP A 159 10.66 -15.27 -3.99
CA TRP A 159 9.23 -15.00 -3.86
C TRP A 159 8.65 -14.35 -5.12
N TRP A 160 9.32 -13.34 -5.69
CA TRP A 160 8.87 -12.64 -6.89
C TRP A 160 8.75 -13.60 -8.07
N GLU A 161 9.73 -14.48 -8.30
CA GLU A 161 9.63 -15.46 -9.38
C GLU A 161 8.42 -16.39 -9.25
N ALA A 162 8.00 -16.72 -8.02
CA ALA A 162 6.82 -17.54 -7.77
C ALA A 162 5.50 -16.76 -7.92
N HIS A 163 5.49 -15.45 -7.68
CA HIS A 163 4.27 -14.64 -7.57
C HIS A 163 4.10 -13.57 -8.66
N LYS A 164 5.10 -13.28 -9.50
CA LYS A 164 5.09 -12.17 -10.46
C LYS A 164 3.90 -12.19 -11.43
N SER A 165 3.42 -13.38 -11.82
CA SER A 165 2.23 -13.51 -12.67
C SER A 165 0.96 -12.95 -12.05
N GLU A 166 0.88 -12.88 -10.71
CA GLU A 166 -0.26 -12.27 -9.99
C GLU A 166 -0.25 -10.73 -10.11
N TRP A 167 0.91 -10.13 -10.39
CA TRP A 167 1.13 -8.68 -10.36
C TRP A 167 1.35 -8.09 -11.75
N GLU A 168 1.92 -8.85 -12.67
CA GLU A 168 2.27 -8.45 -14.04
C GLU A 168 1.12 -8.61 -15.06
N ALA A 169 0.04 -9.33 -14.71
CA ALA A 169 -1.07 -9.67 -15.61
C ALA A 169 -2.04 -8.52 -15.92
#